data_AF-A0A9W9GUB6-F1
#
_entry.id   AF-A0A9W9GUB6-F1
#
_cell.length_a   1.000
_cell.length_b   1.000
_cell.length_c   1.000
_cell.angle_alpha   90.00
_cell.angle_beta   90.00
_cell.angle_gamma   90.00
#
_symmetry.space_group_name_H-M   'P 1'
#
loop_
_entity.id
_entity.type
_entity.pdbx_description
1 polymer ?
#
loop_
_entity_poly.entity_id
_entity_poly.type
_entity_poly.pdbx_seq_one_letter_code
_entity_poly.pdbx_strand_id
1 'polypeptide(L)'
;MGQVWCSRVLPRRRRGLPENPFMVPAVFEDLRSRWNKEQLRKEVDDDISCLAAHSDYPWADITIMVPGEADVECARVARLTGCAVLTDDSDLMLHDLGPDGAVVFLDTVQTSSGIWDPAEPDIRGMRICPREISRRLGITSVQWLAYELLNNAQLSLAELTRKSKDGTRATEDSSEYREFLREYQHETTEFEAICRAGYSARPLDPRVSELFWQYELSDIYCSGEQAHIYLGVLNEDSSRRCAWEQGRTYRSLGYSFLNNSRPAANRFVVVHEFVRRGGRVVAEEIALSGAKTVASDLELLQARLAHAQTTFGNGLAAETFWYLFALSEIYRDESSTTTLPSAKQLQSFLTLGRMLQTTQWPDIHLLAQMQAVLYSLRILKQLLDVAAPDDDLEEPRPLLASLPPLCIMMSRQRIAQSFADTQFVRIAVRQLLKTYK
;
A
#
# COMPACT_ATOMS: atom_id res chain seq x y z
N MET A 1 -32.98 -10.14 0.04
CA MET A 1 -31.74 -10.48 0.77
C MET A 1 -30.96 -9.20 0.93
N GLY A 2 -30.80 -8.73 2.15
CA GLY A 2 -29.89 -7.62 2.45
C GLY A 2 -28.51 -8.21 2.62
N GLN A 3 -27.66 -7.93 1.66
CA GLN A 3 -26.26 -8.34 1.69
C GLN A 3 -25.54 -7.48 2.75
N VAL A 4 -24.78 -8.12 3.64
CA VAL A 4 -24.01 -7.42 4.68
C VAL A 4 -22.80 -6.80 4.01
N TRP A 5 -22.03 -7.62 3.29
CA TRP A 5 -20.97 -7.17 2.40
C TRP A 5 -21.37 -7.54 0.98
N CYS A 6 -21.62 -6.54 0.14
CA CYS A 6 -21.75 -6.76 -1.30
C CYS A 6 -20.53 -6.15 -1.99
N SER A 7 -20.08 -6.83 -3.04
CA SER A 7 -19.59 -6.16 -4.24
C SER A 7 -20.67 -5.19 -4.71
N ARG A 8 -20.64 -3.95 -4.21
CA ARG A 8 -21.47 -2.88 -4.77
C ARG A 8 -20.89 -2.63 -6.14
N VAL A 9 -21.59 -3.11 -7.18
CA VAL A 9 -21.24 -2.78 -8.56
C VAL A 9 -21.04 -1.28 -8.61
N LEU A 10 -19.79 -0.86 -8.80
CA LEU A 10 -19.47 0.55 -8.84
C LEU A 10 -20.43 1.20 -9.84
N PRO A 11 -21.09 2.33 -9.47
CA PRO A 11 -21.93 3.05 -10.41
C PRO A 11 -21.19 3.18 -11.74
N ARG A 12 -21.85 3.07 -12.91
CA ARG A 12 -21.15 3.09 -14.22
C ARG A 12 -20.13 4.24 -14.34
N ARG A 13 -20.41 5.38 -13.69
CA ARG A 13 -19.54 6.57 -13.62
C ARG A 13 -18.24 6.39 -12.80
N ARG A 14 -18.13 5.34 -12.00
CA ARG A 14 -17.01 5.01 -11.11
C ARG A 14 -16.22 3.77 -11.53
N ARG A 15 -16.73 2.94 -12.47
CA ARG A 15 -16.06 1.71 -12.93
C ARG A 15 -14.74 1.93 -13.70
N GLY A 16 -14.47 3.17 -14.12
CA GLY A 16 -13.20 3.56 -14.76
C GLY A 16 -12.41 4.58 -13.93
N LEU A 17 -12.82 4.83 -12.69
CA LEU A 17 -12.00 5.65 -11.81
C LEU A 17 -10.85 4.78 -11.29
N PRO A 18 -9.60 5.22 -11.45
CA PRO A 18 -8.46 4.54 -10.86
C PRO A 18 -8.63 4.40 -9.35
N GLU A 19 -8.24 3.25 -8.83
CA GLU A 19 -8.27 2.96 -7.41
C GLU A 19 -7.37 3.92 -6.64
N ASN A 20 -7.66 4.12 -5.35
CA ASN A 20 -6.80 4.92 -4.50
C ASN A 20 -5.48 4.14 -4.28
N PRO A 21 -4.33 4.62 -4.79
CA PRO A 21 -3.07 3.88 -4.73
C PRO A 21 -2.55 3.67 -3.29
N PHE A 22 -3.13 4.39 -2.33
CA PHE A 22 -2.77 4.35 -0.92
C PHE A 22 -3.80 3.63 -0.05
N MET A 23 -4.82 2.98 -0.63
CA MET A 23 -5.89 2.33 0.15
C MET A 23 -5.33 1.28 1.12
N VAL A 24 -4.61 0.28 0.59
CA VAL A 24 -4.03 -0.80 1.40
C VAL A 24 -3.13 -0.28 2.52
N PRO A 25 -2.10 0.57 2.25
CA PRO A 25 -1.24 1.05 3.32
C PRO A 25 -1.96 1.96 4.33
N ALA A 26 -2.94 2.76 3.89
CA ALA A 26 -3.71 3.59 4.81
C ALA A 26 -4.62 2.76 5.72
N VAL A 27 -5.27 1.71 5.20
CA VAL A 27 -6.11 0.80 6.00
C VAL A 27 -5.25 0.05 7.01
N PHE A 28 -4.10 -0.48 6.59
CA PHE A 28 -3.17 -1.16 7.48
C PHE A 28 -2.70 -0.24 8.62
N GLU A 29 -2.25 0.98 8.29
CA GLU A 29 -1.82 1.96 9.29
C GLU A 29 -2.96 2.34 10.25
N ASP A 30 -4.17 2.55 9.73
CA ASP A 30 -5.35 2.91 10.53
C ASP A 30 -5.75 1.80 11.52
N LEU A 31 -5.76 0.54 11.08
CA LEU A 31 -6.06 -0.61 11.95
C LEU A 31 -5.05 -0.71 13.09
N ARG A 32 -3.78 -0.37 12.83
CA ARG A 32 -2.73 -0.44 13.84
C ARG A 32 -2.65 0.75 14.79
N SER A 33 -3.08 1.94 14.37
CA SER A 33 -2.74 3.18 15.08
C SER A 33 -3.89 4.15 15.30
N ARG A 34 -4.99 4.04 14.53
CA ARG A 34 -6.12 4.98 14.59
C ARG A 34 -7.35 4.38 15.26
N TRP A 35 -7.68 3.13 14.94
CA TRP A 35 -8.93 2.51 15.38
C TRP A 35 -8.88 2.00 16.83
N ASN A 36 -8.86 2.94 17.77
CA ASN A 36 -9.07 2.65 19.19
C ASN A 36 -10.57 2.58 19.56
N LYS A 37 -10.87 2.07 20.75
CA LYS A 37 -12.24 1.94 21.26
C LYS A 37 -13.02 3.25 21.28
N GLU A 38 -12.38 4.39 21.56
CA GLU A 38 -13.06 5.69 21.56
C GLU A 38 -13.49 6.09 20.14
N GLN A 39 -12.58 5.98 19.17
CA GLN A 39 -12.86 6.32 17.78
C GLN A 39 -13.91 5.37 17.17
N LEU A 40 -13.86 4.08 17.51
CA LEU A 40 -14.85 3.11 17.06
C LEU A 40 -16.26 3.46 17.56
N ARG A 41 -16.41 3.85 18.84
CA ARG A 41 -17.72 4.29 19.40
C ARG A 41 -18.28 5.55 18.73
N LYS A 42 -17.42 6.39 18.14
CA LYS A 42 -17.87 7.61 17.43
C LYS A 42 -18.37 7.30 16.01
N GLU A 43 -17.91 6.20 15.42
CA GLU A 43 -18.15 5.88 14.01
C GLU A 43 -19.13 4.71 13.82
N VAL A 44 -19.37 3.91 14.86
CA VAL A 44 -20.26 2.76 14.83
C VAL A 44 -21.32 2.90 15.93
N ASP A 45 -22.60 2.80 15.56
CA ASP A 45 -23.76 2.88 16.46
C ASP A 45 -24.05 1.55 17.21
N ASP A 46 -23.18 0.55 17.07
CA ASP A 46 -23.33 -0.79 17.65
C ASP A 46 -22.57 -0.98 18.97
N ASP A 47 -22.98 -1.98 19.76
CA ASP A 47 -22.26 -2.39 20.97
C ASP A 47 -20.92 -3.06 20.61
N ILE A 48 -19.83 -2.31 20.77
CA ILE A 48 -18.47 -2.80 20.53
C ILE A 48 -17.85 -3.50 21.75
N SER A 49 -18.62 -3.80 22.80
CA SER A 49 -18.11 -4.44 24.03
C SER A 49 -17.51 -5.83 23.79
N CYS A 50 -17.87 -6.48 22.67
CA CYS A 50 -17.32 -7.76 22.23
C CYS A 50 -15.89 -7.67 21.67
N LEU A 51 -15.44 -6.49 21.24
CA LEU A 51 -14.07 -6.28 20.73
C LEU A 51 -13.09 -6.32 21.91
N ALA A 52 -12.45 -7.49 22.07
CA ALA A 52 -11.43 -7.86 23.05
C ALA A 52 -11.23 -6.85 24.20
N ALA A 53 -11.70 -7.22 25.39
CA ALA A 53 -11.70 -6.38 26.59
C ALA A 53 -10.30 -5.87 27.02
N HIS A 54 -9.20 -6.38 26.46
CA HIS A 54 -7.85 -6.22 27.00
C HIS A 54 -6.92 -5.22 26.29
N SER A 55 -7.31 -4.64 25.14
CA SER A 55 -6.52 -3.60 24.44
C SER A 55 -7.38 -2.38 24.07
N ASP A 56 -6.81 -1.18 24.14
CA ASP A 56 -7.46 0.04 23.63
C ASP A 56 -7.52 0.06 22.10
N TYR A 57 -6.65 -0.71 21.44
CA TYR A 57 -6.54 -0.86 19.99
C TYR A 57 -6.82 -2.31 19.58
N PRO A 58 -8.11 -2.70 19.43
CA PRO A 58 -8.50 -4.10 19.27
C PRO A 58 -7.96 -4.77 18.00
N TRP A 59 -7.60 -3.98 16.98
CA TRP A 59 -7.10 -4.49 15.71
C TRP A 59 -5.58 -4.53 15.63
N ALA A 60 -4.87 -3.80 16.48
CA ALA A 60 -3.43 -3.60 16.34
C ALA A 60 -2.63 -4.90 16.49
N ASP A 61 -3.01 -5.74 17.44
CA ASP A 61 -2.30 -6.99 17.75
C ASP A 61 -2.61 -8.13 16.78
N ILE A 62 -3.70 -8.01 16.01
CA ILE A 62 -4.14 -9.01 15.03
C ILE A 62 -3.90 -8.56 13.58
N THR A 63 -3.36 -7.36 13.38
CA THR A 63 -3.02 -6.81 12.06
C THR A 63 -1.52 -6.96 11.81
N ILE A 64 -1.17 -7.85 10.88
CA ILE A 64 0.21 -8.26 10.63
C ILE A 64 0.63 -7.81 9.23
N MET A 65 1.83 -7.24 9.11
CA MET A 65 2.48 -7.01 7.81
C MET A 65 3.26 -8.27 7.45
N VAL A 66 3.01 -8.80 6.27
CA VAL A 66 3.69 -9.98 5.73
C VAL A 66 4.76 -9.56 4.71
N PRO A 67 5.77 -10.40 4.44
CA PRO A 67 6.89 -10.05 3.57
C PRO A 67 6.55 -9.92 2.08
N GLY A 68 5.47 -10.57 1.64
CA GLY A 68 5.00 -10.58 0.26
C GLY A 68 3.48 -10.53 0.20
N GLU A 69 2.88 -11.31 -0.69
CA GLU A 69 1.43 -11.35 -0.81
C GLU A 69 0.76 -11.97 0.43
N ALA A 70 -0.39 -11.40 0.81
CA ALA A 70 -1.15 -11.86 1.96
C ALA A 70 -1.67 -13.29 1.75
N ASP A 71 -1.93 -13.68 0.51
CA ASP A 71 -2.53 -14.96 0.14
C ASP A 71 -1.67 -16.15 0.56
N VAL A 72 -0.35 -16.03 0.43
CA VAL A 72 0.62 -17.04 0.85
C VAL A 72 0.51 -17.32 2.35
N GLU A 73 0.52 -16.27 3.17
CA GLU A 73 0.47 -16.41 4.63
C GLU A 73 -0.93 -16.86 5.09
N CYS A 74 -1.98 -16.34 4.48
CA CYS A 74 -3.35 -16.79 4.70
C CYS A 74 -3.52 -18.29 4.42
N ALA A 75 -2.98 -18.77 3.30
CA ALA A 75 -2.99 -20.18 2.95
C ALA A 75 -2.21 -21.04 3.95
N ARG A 76 -1.03 -20.57 4.38
CA ARG A 76 -0.22 -21.24 5.40
C ARG A 76 -0.96 -21.38 6.71
N VAL A 77 -1.58 -20.31 7.20
CA VAL A 77 -2.37 -20.32 8.45
C VAL A 77 -3.58 -21.25 8.31
N ALA A 78 -4.29 -21.20 7.18
CA ALA A 78 -5.41 -22.10 6.90
C ALA A 78 -4.99 -23.57 6.91
N ARG A 79 -3.85 -23.90 6.29
CA ARG A 79 -3.29 -25.26 6.26
C ARG A 79 -2.94 -25.79 7.65
N LEU A 80 -2.38 -24.94 8.51
CA LEU A 80 -1.95 -25.33 9.86
C LEU A 80 -3.10 -25.43 10.86
N THR A 81 -4.14 -24.61 10.70
CA THR A 81 -5.21 -24.47 11.69
C THR A 81 -6.54 -25.05 11.24
N GLY A 82 -6.69 -25.35 9.94
CA GLY A 82 -7.97 -25.71 9.33
C GLY A 82 -8.96 -24.55 9.26
N CYS A 83 -8.51 -23.29 9.44
CA CYS A 83 -9.40 -22.13 9.39
C CYS A 83 -9.87 -21.82 7.97
N ALA A 84 -10.89 -20.96 7.87
CA ALA A 84 -11.30 -20.38 6.60
C ALA A 84 -10.66 -19.00 6.42
N VAL A 85 -10.23 -18.70 5.20
CA VAL A 85 -9.74 -17.36 4.82
C VAL A 85 -10.89 -16.59 4.19
N LEU A 86 -11.07 -15.35 4.62
CA LEU A 86 -12.12 -14.46 4.14
C LEU A 86 -11.50 -13.48 3.12
N THR A 87 -11.82 -13.64 1.84
CA THR A 87 -11.23 -12.87 0.73
C THR A 87 -12.17 -12.83 -0.47
N ASP A 88 -12.09 -11.81 -1.34
CA ASP A 88 -12.71 -11.83 -2.67
C ASP A 88 -11.75 -12.31 -3.76
N ASP A 89 -10.50 -12.60 -3.41
CA ASP A 89 -9.52 -13.16 -4.34
C ASP A 89 -9.73 -14.66 -4.54
N SER A 90 -9.97 -15.05 -5.79
CA SER A 90 -10.18 -16.44 -6.16
C SER A 90 -8.89 -17.26 -6.20
N ASP A 91 -7.73 -16.59 -6.33
CA ASP A 91 -6.44 -17.25 -6.53
C ASP A 91 -6.03 -18.01 -5.27
N LEU A 92 -6.53 -17.60 -4.11
CA LEU A 92 -6.38 -18.32 -2.85
C LEU A 92 -6.89 -19.77 -2.89
N MET A 93 -7.83 -20.11 -3.78
CA MET A 93 -8.28 -21.50 -3.98
C MET A 93 -7.22 -22.40 -4.61
N LEU A 94 -6.19 -21.83 -5.23
CA LEU A 94 -5.09 -22.53 -5.90
C LEU A 94 -3.94 -22.83 -4.95
N HIS A 95 -3.86 -22.14 -3.82
CA HIS A 95 -2.90 -22.46 -2.76
C HIS A 95 -3.30 -23.73 -1.99
N ASP A 96 -2.30 -24.37 -1.38
CA ASP A 96 -2.51 -25.49 -0.47
C ASP A 96 -3.06 -25.01 0.88
N LEU A 97 -4.39 -25.04 1.03
CA LEU A 97 -5.10 -24.72 2.27
C LEU A 97 -5.17 -25.90 3.24
N GLY A 98 -4.53 -27.03 2.93
CA GLY A 98 -4.64 -28.25 3.71
C GLY A 98 -6.01 -28.96 3.60
N PRO A 99 -6.22 -30.02 4.40
CA PRO A 99 -7.39 -30.89 4.27
C PRO A 99 -8.71 -30.24 4.69
N ASP A 100 -8.67 -29.32 5.66
CA ASP A 100 -9.85 -28.72 6.30
C ASP A 100 -9.98 -27.21 6.01
N GLY A 101 -8.94 -26.59 5.46
CA GLY A 101 -8.94 -25.18 5.09
C GLY A 101 -9.93 -24.85 4.00
N ALA A 102 -10.38 -23.60 3.98
CA ALA A 102 -11.40 -23.13 3.07
C ALA A 102 -11.27 -21.64 2.76
N VAL A 103 -11.93 -21.20 1.71
CA VAL A 103 -12.13 -19.79 1.35
C VAL A 103 -13.58 -19.43 1.61
N VAL A 104 -13.83 -18.23 2.13
CA VAL A 104 -15.16 -17.62 2.21
C VAL A 104 -15.10 -16.32 1.43
N PHE A 105 -15.96 -16.17 0.43
CA PHE A 105 -15.99 -14.96 -0.40
C PHE A 105 -16.73 -13.82 0.31
N LEU A 106 -16.12 -12.62 0.37
CA LEU A 106 -16.69 -11.47 1.08
C LEU A 106 -18.05 -11.09 0.49
N ASP A 107 -18.16 -11.12 -0.84
CA ASP A 107 -19.38 -10.77 -1.58
C ASP A 107 -20.58 -11.72 -1.33
N THR A 108 -20.33 -12.86 -0.69
CA THR A 108 -21.37 -13.83 -0.30
C THR A 108 -21.83 -13.70 1.14
N VAL A 109 -21.20 -12.82 1.93
CA VAL A 109 -21.54 -12.62 3.34
C VAL A 109 -22.86 -11.82 3.46
N GLN A 110 -23.90 -12.49 3.95
CA GLN A 110 -25.25 -11.98 4.01
C GLN A 110 -25.98 -12.37 5.29
N THR A 111 -27.05 -11.64 5.62
CA THR A 111 -28.03 -12.02 6.65
C THR A 111 -29.29 -12.55 5.99
N SER A 112 -29.94 -13.55 6.59
CA SER A 112 -31.15 -14.15 5.98
C SER A 112 -32.32 -13.16 5.88
N SER A 113 -32.48 -12.31 6.89
CA SER A 113 -33.49 -11.24 6.95
C SER A 113 -33.11 -10.03 6.08
N GLY A 114 -31.82 -9.87 5.77
CA GLY A 114 -31.27 -8.66 5.15
C GLY A 114 -31.10 -7.47 6.07
N ILE A 115 -31.39 -7.64 7.36
CA ILE A 115 -31.23 -6.65 8.40
C ILE A 115 -30.34 -7.32 9.45
N TRP A 116 -29.21 -6.71 9.74
CA TRP A 116 -28.36 -7.16 10.84
C TRP A 116 -29.12 -6.96 12.16
N ASP A 117 -29.37 -8.05 12.89
CA ASP A 117 -29.88 -8.03 14.25
C ASP A 117 -28.80 -8.61 15.19
N PRO A 118 -28.16 -7.77 16.02
CA PRO A 118 -27.18 -8.24 16.99
C PRO A 118 -27.73 -9.28 17.99
N ALA A 119 -29.05 -9.30 18.23
CA ALA A 119 -29.70 -10.25 19.14
C ALA A 119 -29.91 -11.64 18.50
N GLU A 120 -30.00 -11.71 17.17
CA GLU A 120 -30.13 -12.94 16.39
C GLU A 120 -29.08 -12.98 15.27
N PRO A 121 -27.80 -13.23 15.60
CA PRO A 121 -26.71 -13.18 14.62
C PRO A 121 -26.87 -14.31 13.59
N ASP A 122 -27.32 -13.94 12.38
CA ASP A 122 -27.54 -14.85 11.25
C ASP A 122 -26.69 -14.46 10.05
N ILE A 123 -25.38 -14.29 10.27
CA ILE A 123 -24.41 -14.07 9.18
C ILE A 123 -24.08 -15.41 8.54
N ARG A 124 -24.21 -15.47 7.22
CA ARG A 124 -23.85 -16.64 6.39
C ARG A 124 -22.97 -16.20 5.25
N GLY A 125 -22.01 -17.04 4.86
CA GLY A 125 -21.17 -16.85 3.68
C GLY A 125 -20.99 -18.15 2.92
N MET A 126 -20.63 -18.06 1.65
CA MET A 126 -20.29 -19.21 0.82
C MET A 126 -18.89 -19.69 1.19
N ARG A 127 -18.83 -20.86 1.84
CA ARG A 127 -17.58 -21.55 2.13
C ARG A 127 -17.22 -22.50 0.98
N ILE A 128 -16.03 -22.35 0.44
CA ILE A 128 -15.45 -23.22 -0.57
C ILE A 128 -14.24 -23.95 0.01
N CYS A 129 -14.25 -25.28 -0.04
CA CYS A 129 -13.08 -26.09 0.27
C CYS A 129 -12.52 -26.66 -1.05
N PRO A 130 -11.28 -26.32 -1.46
CA PRO A 130 -10.68 -26.82 -2.69
C PRO A 130 -10.70 -28.34 -2.80
N ARG A 131 -10.43 -29.05 -1.69
CA ARG A 131 -10.50 -30.51 -1.63
C ARG A 131 -11.90 -31.06 -1.92
N GLU A 132 -12.93 -30.41 -1.39
CA GLU A 132 -14.31 -30.80 -1.62
C GLU A 132 -14.74 -30.52 -3.07
N ILE A 133 -14.24 -29.44 -3.68
CA ILE A 133 -14.40 -29.20 -5.12
C ILE A 133 -13.80 -30.35 -5.91
N SER A 134 -12.53 -30.69 -5.67
CA SER A 134 -11.86 -31.79 -6.37
C SER A 134 -12.64 -33.09 -6.26
N ARG A 135 -13.11 -33.42 -5.04
CA ARG A 135 -13.90 -34.62 -4.78
C ARG A 135 -15.24 -34.62 -5.52
N ARG A 136 -15.98 -33.51 -5.51
CA ARG A 136 -17.30 -33.40 -6.17
C ARG A 136 -17.20 -33.39 -7.68
N LEU A 137 -16.19 -32.73 -8.23
CA LEU A 137 -15.93 -32.69 -9.66
C LEU A 137 -15.28 -33.99 -10.14
N GLY A 138 -14.63 -34.76 -9.26
CA GLY A 138 -13.90 -35.97 -9.60
C GLY A 138 -12.60 -35.68 -10.33
N ILE A 139 -11.93 -34.57 -10.01
CA ILE A 139 -10.64 -34.14 -10.58
C ILE A 139 -9.51 -34.33 -9.57
N THR A 140 -8.27 -34.42 -10.05
CA THR A 140 -7.08 -34.62 -9.20
C THR A 140 -6.75 -33.39 -8.36
N SER A 141 -6.74 -32.20 -8.97
CA SER A 141 -6.43 -30.93 -8.31
C SER A 141 -7.22 -29.77 -8.90
N VAL A 142 -7.62 -28.81 -8.05
CA VAL A 142 -8.20 -27.53 -8.50
C VAL A 142 -7.17 -26.72 -9.31
N GLN A 143 -5.88 -26.85 -9.01
CA GLN A 143 -4.81 -26.18 -9.73
C GLN A 143 -4.74 -26.61 -11.21
N TRP A 144 -4.92 -27.91 -11.47
CA TRP A 144 -4.95 -28.42 -12.85
C TRP A 144 -6.17 -27.88 -13.63
N LEU A 145 -7.34 -27.80 -12.97
CA LEU A 145 -8.53 -27.19 -13.55
C LEU A 145 -8.30 -25.71 -13.88
N ALA A 146 -7.62 -24.97 -13.00
CA ALA A 146 -7.28 -23.57 -13.22
C ALA A 146 -6.28 -23.38 -14.38
N TYR A 147 -5.29 -24.27 -14.49
CA TYR A 147 -4.37 -24.30 -15.63
C TYR A 147 -5.10 -24.56 -16.95
N GLU A 148 -6.04 -25.51 -16.99
CA GLU A 148 -6.85 -25.74 -18.19
C GLU A 148 -7.74 -24.54 -18.51
N LEU A 149 -8.29 -23.85 -17.50
CA LEU A 149 -9.07 -22.62 -17.67
C LEU A 149 -8.22 -21.50 -18.29
N LEU A 150 -6.99 -21.29 -17.79
CA LEU A 150 -6.06 -20.30 -18.31
C LEU A 150 -5.76 -20.54 -19.80
N ASN A 151 -5.49 -21.78 -20.18
CA ASN A 151 -5.16 -22.16 -21.55
C ASN A 151 -6.37 -22.28 -22.48
N ASN A 152 -7.59 -22.43 -21.94
CA ASN A 152 -8.79 -22.71 -22.72
C ASN A 152 -10.00 -21.92 -22.20
N ALA A 153 -9.86 -20.61 -22.00
CA ALA A 153 -10.89 -19.73 -21.43
C ALA A 153 -12.23 -19.73 -22.19
N GLN A 154 -12.25 -20.17 -23.45
CA GLN A 154 -13.44 -20.32 -24.28
C GLN A 154 -14.30 -21.55 -23.95
N LEU A 155 -13.76 -22.53 -23.23
CA LEU A 155 -14.46 -23.78 -22.92
C LEU A 155 -15.40 -23.62 -21.75
N SER A 156 -16.49 -24.38 -21.76
CA SER A 156 -17.40 -24.45 -20.61
C SER A 156 -16.77 -25.19 -19.43
N LEU A 157 -17.24 -24.91 -18.21
CA LEU A 157 -16.77 -25.60 -17.00
C LEU A 157 -16.89 -27.13 -17.09
N ALA A 158 -17.93 -27.64 -17.76
CA ALA A 158 -18.11 -29.08 -17.95
C ALA A 158 -17.03 -29.68 -18.86
N GLU A 159 -16.63 -28.96 -19.92
CA GLU A 159 -15.56 -29.38 -20.83
C GLU A 159 -14.19 -29.30 -20.16
N LEU A 160 -13.93 -28.22 -19.41
CA LEU A 160 -12.72 -28.06 -18.61
C LEU A 160 -12.59 -29.16 -17.55
N THR A 161 -13.69 -29.49 -16.87
CA THR A 161 -13.75 -30.58 -15.90
C THR A 161 -13.44 -31.93 -16.56
N ARG A 162 -13.99 -32.20 -17.75
CA ARG A 162 -13.69 -33.42 -18.51
C ARG A 162 -12.20 -33.50 -18.87
N LYS A 163 -11.63 -32.42 -19.44
CA LYS A 163 -10.19 -32.35 -19.73
C LYS A 163 -9.33 -32.54 -18.49
N SER A 164 -9.76 -31.99 -17.35
CA SER A 164 -9.06 -32.13 -16.08
C SER A 164 -9.09 -33.54 -15.51
N LYS A 165 -10.05 -34.38 -15.90
CA LYS A 165 -10.11 -35.82 -15.55
C LYS A 165 -9.22 -36.66 -16.46
N ASP A 166 -9.15 -36.27 -17.72
CA ASP A 166 -8.43 -37.00 -18.77
C ASP A 166 -6.92 -36.67 -18.78
N GLY A 167 -6.48 -35.71 -17.95
CA GLY A 167 -5.09 -35.32 -17.79
C GLY A 167 -4.21 -36.51 -17.41
N THR A 168 -3.34 -36.94 -18.32
CA THR A 168 -2.35 -37.97 -18.02
C THR A 168 -1.28 -37.42 -17.08
N ARG A 169 -0.71 -38.24 -16.20
CA ARG A 169 0.42 -37.84 -15.31
C ARG A 169 1.59 -37.20 -16.08
N ALA A 170 1.83 -37.61 -17.32
CA ALA A 170 2.88 -37.03 -18.18
C ALA A 170 2.64 -35.55 -18.54
N THR A 171 1.38 -35.10 -18.57
CA THR A 171 1.00 -33.69 -18.80
C THR A 171 1.00 -32.86 -17.52
N GLU A 172 0.70 -33.47 -16.36
CA GLU A 172 0.87 -32.84 -15.03
C GLU A 172 2.36 -32.58 -14.70
N ASP A 173 3.29 -33.25 -15.39
CA ASP A 173 4.73 -33.04 -15.26
C ASP A 173 5.33 -32.12 -16.34
N SER A 174 4.49 -31.42 -17.11
CA SER A 174 4.94 -30.44 -18.10
C SER A 174 5.66 -29.26 -17.46
N SER A 175 6.65 -28.71 -18.15
CA SER A 175 7.38 -27.50 -17.73
C SER A 175 6.45 -26.30 -17.51
N GLU A 176 5.46 -26.17 -18.38
CA GLU A 176 4.50 -25.08 -18.43
C GLU A 176 3.55 -25.11 -17.22
N TYR A 177 3.08 -26.30 -16.84
CA TYR A 177 2.26 -26.44 -15.63
C TYR A 177 3.07 -26.24 -14.36
N ARG A 178 4.33 -26.73 -14.31
CA ARG A 178 5.21 -26.43 -13.17
C ARG A 178 5.49 -24.95 -13.05
N GLU A 179 5.69 -24.26 -14.18
CA GLU A 179 5.85 -22.81 -14.21
C GLU A 179 4.62 -22.09 -13.66
N PHE A 180 3.41 -22.49 -14.08
CA PHE A 180 2.14 -22.00 -13.53
C PHE A 180 2.02 -22.25 -12.02
N LEU A 181 2.41 -23.42 -11.55
CA LEU A 181 2.30 -23.79 -10.13
C LEU A 181 3.28 -23.05 -9.22
N ARG A 182 4.39 -22.49 -9.74
CA ARG A 182 5.40 -21.81 -8.91
C ARG A 182 4.82 -20.69 -8.07
N GLU A 183 3.83 -19.96 -8.60
CA GLU A 183 3.15 -18.87 -7.91
C GLU A 183 2.42 -19.35 -6.65
N TYR A 184 1.82 -20.55 -6.69
CA TYR A 184 1.00 -21.09 -5.60
C TYR A 184 1.75 -22.05 -4.67
N GLN A 185 3.00 -22.40 -5.00
CA GLN A 185 3.86 -23.31 -4.24
C GLN A 185 4.95 -22.54 -3.51
N HIS A 186 4.62 -21.96 -2.37
CA HIS A 186 5.64 -21.34 -1.51
C HIS A 186 6.23 -22.36 -0.52
N GLU A 187 7.56 -22.42 -0.46
CA GLU A 187 8.27 -23.33 0.41
C GLU A 187 8.19 -22.89 1.88
N THR A 188 7.98 -23.85 2.77
CA THR A 188 7.88 -23.63 4.23
C THR A 188 9.15 -23.02 4.86
N THR A 189 10.26 -23.02 4.11
CA THR A 189 11.60 -22.54 4.50
C THR A 189 11.67 -21.01 4.71
N GLU A 190 10.87 -20.24 4.00
CA GLU A 190 10.85 -18.77 4.07
C GLU A 190 10.36 -18.28 5.44
N PHE A 191 9.27 -18.86 5.94
CA PHE A 191 8.68 -18.48 7.22
C PHE A 191 9.56 -18.86 8.41
N GLU A 192 10.24 -20.01 8.36
CA GLU A 192 11.24 -20.36 9.36
C GLU A 192 12.41 -19.38 9.36
N ALA A 193 12.78 -18.82 8.20
CA ALA A 193 13.79 -17.77 8.11
C ALA A 193 13.30 -16.46 8.75
N ILE A 194 12.05 -16.06 8.48
CA ILE A 194 11.41 -14.86 9.05
C ILE A 194 11.25 -14.95 10.56
N CYS A 195 10.79 -16.09 11.09
CA CYS A 195 10.70 -16.32 12.53
C CYS A 195 12.08 -16.38 13.19
N ARG A 196 13.07 -17.01 12.55
CA ARG A 196 14.46 -17.04 13.05
C ARG A 196 15.10 -15.66 13.07
N ALA A 197 14.72 -14.79 12.14
CA ALA A 197 15.19 -13.41 12.09
C ALA A 197 14.61 -12.53 13.22
N GLY A 198 13.74 -13.07 14.09
CA GLY A 198 13.29 -12.42 15.33
C GLY A 198 12.53 -11.12 15.09
N TYR A 199 12.02 -10.90 13.88
CA TYR A 199 11.44 -9.62 13.51
C TYR A 199 10.06 -9.44 14.14
N SER A 200 9.97 -8.47 15.05
CA SER A 200 8.72 -7.90 15.52
C SER A 200 7.93 -7.34 14.34
N ALA A 201 6.61 -7.55 14.27
CA ALA A 201 5.70 -6.97 13.27
C ALA A 201 5.79 -5.43 13.23
N ARG A 202 6.78 -4.89 12.53
CA ARG A 202 6.97 -3.45 12.36
C ARG A 202 5.86 -2.94 11.44
N PRO A 203 5.27 -1.76 11.73
CA PRO A 203 4.21 -1.19 10.92
C PRO A 203 4.81 -0.53 9.66
N LEU A 204 5.39 -1.35 8.79
CA LEU A 204 5.88 -0.93 7.49
C LEU A 204 4.72 -0.82 6.51
N ASP A 205 4.86 0.10 5.56
CA ASP A 205 4.03 0.13 4.36
C ASP A 205 4.35 -1.12 3.53
N PRO A 206 3.39 -1.74 2.82
CA PRO A 206 3.65 -2.93 2.01
C PRO A 206 4.84 -2.78 1.06
N ARG A 207 5.00 -1.64 0.40
CA ARG A 207 6.09 -1.39 -0.56
C ARG A 207 7.44 -1.26 0.11
N VAL A 208 7.46 -0.69 1.32
CA VAL A 208 8.67 -0.57 2.12
C VAL A 208 9.03 -1.93 2.75
N SER A 209 8.02 -2.71 3.15
CA SER A 209 8.17 -4.09 3.63
C SER A 209 8.82 -4.95 2.56
N GLU A 210 8.28 -4.93 1.34
CA GLU A 210 8.79 -5.69 0.20
C GLU A 210 10.26 -5.35 -0.09
N LEU A 211 10.59 -4.06 -0.22
CA LEU A 211 11.98 -3.63 -0.41
C LEU A 211 12.87 -4.07 0.77
N PHE A 212 12.40 -3.97 2.00
CA PHE A 212 13.15 -4.41 3.18
C PHE A 212 13.47 -5.91 3.11
N TRP A 213 12.51 -6.75 2.74
CA TRP A 213 12.72 -8.19 2.65
C TRP A 213 13.65 -8.62 1.52
N GLN A 214 13.74 -7.84 0.44
CA GLN A 214 14.77 -8.03 -0.59
C GLN A 214 16.20 -7.88 -0.05
N TYR A 215 16.42 -7.12 1.04
CA TYR A 215 17.72 -7.02 1.72
C TYR A 215 17.92 -8.10 2.78
N GLU A 216 16.90 -8.40 3.57
CA GLU A 216 17.02 -9.36 4.68
C GLU A 216 17.09 -10.81 4.19
N LEU A 217 16.38 -11.12 3.12
CA LEU A 217 16.22 -12.45 2.55
C LEU A 217 16.38 -12.38 1.03
N SER A 218 17.53 -11.87 0.58
CA SER A 218 17.84 -11.67 -0.85
C SER A 218 17.72 -12.95 -1.68
N ASP A 219 18.07 -14.11 -1.10
CA ASP A 219 17.98 -15.40 -1.79
C ASP A 219 16.54 -15.84 -2.07
N ILE A 220 15.56 -15.24 -1.39
CA ILE A 220 14.13 -15.53 -1.54
C ILE A 220 13.48 -14.44 -2.39
N TYR A 221 13.62 -13.18 -1.98
CA TYR A 221 12.87 -12.06 -2.57
C TYR A 221 13.62 -11.27 -3.65
N CYS A 222 14.92 -11.55 -3.87
CA CYS A 222 15.74 -10.80 -4.81
C CYS A 222 16.78 -11.70 -5.53
N SER A 223 16.52 -13.00 -5.64
CA SER A 223 17.51 -13.96 -6.13
C SER A 223 17.89 -13.69 -7.59
N GLY A 224 19.09 -13.16 -7.81
CA GLY A 224 19.62 -12.86 -9.15
C GLY A 224 19.09 -11.57 -9.77
N GLU A 225 18.31 -10.79 -9.02
CA GLU A 225 17.72 -9.52 -9.47
C GLU A 225 18.34 -8.33 -8.73
N GLN A 226 18.04 -7.13 -9.23
CA GLN A 226 18.36 -5.89 -8.51
C GLN A 226 17.22 -5.55 -7.56
N ALA A 227 17.55 -4.88 -6.46
CA ALA A 227 16.53 -4.39 -5.55
C ALA A 227 15.54 -3.47 -6.29
N HIS A 228 14.25 -3.62 -6.01
CA HIS A 228 13.20 -2.90 -6.72
C HIS A 228 12.04 -2.53 -5.82
N ILE A 229 11.26 -1.55 -6.27
CA ILE A 229 10.06 -1.08 -5.58
C ILE A 229 9.01 -0.59 -6.57
N TYR A 230 7.75 -0.98 -6.36
CA TYR A 230 6.62 -0.55 -7.17
C TYR A 230 5.93 0.66 -6.55
N LEU A 231 6.02 1.83 -7.19
CA LEU A 231 5.33 3.02 -6.70
C LEU A 231 3.84 3.00 -7.09
N GLY A 232 3.01 3.59 -6.23
CA GLY A 232 1.57 3.68 -6.47
C GLY A 232 1.23 4.40 -7.77
N VAL A 233 0.16 3.98 -8.43
CA VAL A 233 -0.34 4.63 -9.65
C VAL A 233 -1.07 5.92 -9.27
N LEU A 234 -0.39 7.06 -9.39
CA LEU A 234 -0.97 8.36 -9.09
C LEU A 234 -1.93 8.81 -10.19
N ASN A 235 -2.97 9.53 -9.77
CA ASN A 235 -3.91 10.18 -10.68
C ASN A 235 -3.28 11.48 -11.16
N GLU A 236 -2.62 11.43 -12.30
CA GLU A 236 -1.85 12.56 -12.83
C GLU A 236 -2.10 12.81 -14.32
N ASP A 237 -1.77 14.02 -14.78
CA ASP A 237 -1.76 14.37 -16.19
C ASP A 237 -0.57 13.70 -16.90
N SER A 238 -0.83 12.60 -17.61
CA SER A 238 0.19 11.83 -18.34
C SER A 238 0.92 12.60 -19.46
N SER A 239 0.45 13.79 -19.84
CA SER A 239 1.16 14.67 -20.78
C SER A 239 2.29 15.47 -20.11
N ARG A 240 2.36 15.44 -18.78
CA ARG A 240 3.37 16.16 -17.97
C ARG A 240 4.44 15.20 -17.45
N ARG A 241 5.49 15.77 -16.87
CA ARG A 241 6.51 15.02 -16.13
C ARG A 241 5.85 14.26 -14.97
N CYS A 242 6.22 13.00 -14.77
CA CYS A 242 5.65 12.16 -13.72
C CYS A 242 5.77 12.82 -12.33
N ALA A 243 4.69 12.80 -11.57
CA ALA A 243 4.58 13.39 -10.24
C ALA A 243 5.59 12.78 -9.24
N TRP A 244 5.95 11.50 -9.41
CA TRP A 244 6.94 10.82 -8.57
C TRP A 244 8.33 11.45 -8.60
N GLU A 245 8.64 12.25 -9.61
CA GLU A 245 9.89 13.01 -9.70
C GLU A 245 10.04 14.00 -8.54
N GLN A 246 8.95 14.57 -8.05
CA GLN A 246 8.96 15.57 -6.96
C GLN A 246 9.46 14.99 -5.63
N GLY A 247 9.34 13.67 -5.43
CA GLY A 247 9.80 12.98 -4.24
C GLY A 247 11.07 12.15 -4.43
N ARG A 248 11.66 12.13 -5.63
CA ARG A 248 12.75 11.21 -6.01
C ARG A 248 13.97 11.30 -5.09
N THR A 249 14.34 12.52 -4.69
CA THR A 249 15.49 12.75 -3.81
C THR A 249 15.29 12.16 -2.41
N TYR A 250 14.09 12.23 -1.85
CA TYR A 250 13.77 11.63 -0.55
C TYR A 250 13.80 10.10 -0.59
N ARG A 251 13.29 9.51 -1.67
CA ARG A 251 13.33 8.05 -1.85
C ARG A 251 14.76 7.56 -2.06
N SER A 252 15.53 8.22 -2.93
CA SER A 252 16.95 7.92 -3.14
C SER A 252 17.77 8.00 -1.85
N LEU A 253 17.52 9.02 -1.02
CA LEU A 253 18.13 9.15 0.30
C LEU A 253 17.76 7.97 1.20
N GLY A 254 16.48 7.59 1.25
CA GLY A 254 15.99 6.46 2.05
C GLY A 254 16.60 5.13 1.63
N TYR A 255 16.63 4.84 0.32
CA TYR A 255 17.23 3.62 -0.20
C TYR A 255 18.74 3.57 0.08
N SER A 256 19.43 4.69 -0.12
CA SER A 256 20.86 4.80 0.15
C SER A 256 21.15 4.60 1.64
N PHE A 257 20.32 5.16 2.53
CA PHE A 257 20.46 4.97 3.97
C PHE A 257 20.28 3.50 4.37
N LEU A 258 19.19 2.86 3.91
CA LEU A 258 18.96 1.43 4.13
C LEU A 258 20.16 0.60 3.64
N ASN A 259 20.63 0.85 2.41
CA ASN A 259 21.76 0.14 1.83
C ASN A 259 23.05 0.29 2.66
N ASN A 260 23.37 1.51 3.12
CA ASN A 260 24.57 1.74 3.94
C ASN A 260 24.48 1.08 5.32
N SER A 261 23.26 0.84 5.85
CA SER A 261 23.06 0.15 7.14
C SER A 261 23.29 -1.37 7.07
N ARG A 262 23.45 -1.94 5.86
CA ARG A 262 23.68 -3.37 5.68
C ARG A 262 25.17 -3.70 5.45
N PRO A 263 25.61 -4.94 5.74
CA PRO A 263 26.96 -5.40 5.43
C PRO A 263 27.27 -5.24 3.93
N ALA A 264 28.51 -4.95 3.57
CA ALA A 264 28.90 -4.69 2.19
C ALA A 264 28.54 -5.81 1.20
N ALA A 265 28.47 -7.06 1.67
CA ALA A 265 28.07 -8.21 0.86
C ALA A 265 26.60 -8.20 0.45
N ASN A 266 25.74 -7.49 1.19
CA ASN A 266 24.28 -7.45 0.99
C ASN A 266 23.84 -6.07 0.46
N ARG A 267 24.78 -5.29 -0.10
CA ARG A 267 24.48 -3.96 -0.65
C ARG A 267 24.21 -4.05 -2.14
N PHE A 268 23.22 -3.27 -2.57
CA PHE A 268 22.95 -3.04 -3.98
C PHE A 268 23.66 -1.78 -4.47
N VAL A 269 23.85 -1.71 -5.79
CA VAL A 269 24.39 -0.51 -6.46
C VAL A 269 23.25 0.40 -6.90
N VAL A 270 22.12 -0.19 -7.27
CA VAL A 270 20.93 0.51 -7.76
C VAL A 270 19.68 -0.05 -7.11
N VAL A 271 18.63 0.77 -7.02
CA VAL A 271 17.25 0.32 -6.82
C VAL A 271 16.44 0.69 -8.06
N HIS A 272 15.66 -0.25 -8.60
CA HIS A 272 14.72 0.00 -9.69
C HIS A 272 13.36 0.46 -9.16
N GLU A 273 12.96 1.68 -9.49
CA GLU A 273 11.61 2.16 -9.23
C GLU A 273 10.70 1.87 -10.40
N PHE A 274 9.67 1.05 -10.20
CA PHE A 274 8.64 0.82 -11.19
C PHE A 274 7.53 1.87 -11.04
N VAL A 275 7.37 2.69 -12.08
CA VAL A 275 6.39 3.78 -12.14
C VAL A 275 5.53 3.70 -13.39
N ARG A 276 4.26 4.11 -13.29
CA ARG A 276 3.40 4.27 -14.45
C ARG A 276 3.75 5.58 -15.19
N ARG A 277 4.12 5.49 -16.45
CA ARG A 277 4.29 6.62 -17.38
C ARG A 277 3.29 6.49 -18.52
N GLY A 278 2.19 7.23 -18.43
CA GLY A 278 1.07 7.14 -19.37
C GLY A 278 0.39 5.77 -19.34
N GLY A 279 0.45 5.04 -20.45
CA GLY A 279 -0.13 3.69 -20.57
C GLY A 279 0.80 2.55 -20.17
N ARG A 280 2.05 2.81 -19.78
CA ARG A 280 3.09 1.79 -19.55
C ARG A 280 3.65 1.87 -18.14
N VAL A 281 4.12 0.74 -17.62
CA VAL A 281 4.99 0.68 -16.44
C VAL A 281 6.44 0.69 -16.92
N VAL A 282 7.28 1.51 -16.29
CA VAL A 282 8.69 1.70 -16.64
C VAL A 282 9.53 1.56 -15.37
N ALA A 283 10.67 0.87 -15.48
CA ALA A 283 11.68 0.82 -14.43
C ALA A 283 12.64 2.01 -14.56
N GLU A 284 12.86 2.71 -13.46
CA GLU A 284 13.84 3.77 -13.34
C GLU A 284 14.96 3.39 -12.39
N GLU A 285 16.20 3.58 -12.82
CA GLU A 285 17.35 3.32 -11.99
C GLU A 285 17.62 4.48 -11.02
N ILE A 286 17.68 4.14 -9.73
CA ILE A 286 18.10 5.02 -8.65
C ILE A 286 19.46 4.55 -8.15
N ALA A 287 20.51 5.28 -8.51
CA ALA A 287 21.86 5.00 -8.02
C ALA A 287 21.97 5.26 -6.52
N LEU A 288 22.52 4.30 -5.78
CA LEU A 288 22.64 4.38 -4.34
C LEU A 288 23.93 5.09 -3.94
N SER A 289 23.79 6.08 -3.05
CA SER A 289 24.88 6.92 -2.61
C SER A 289 25.63 6.30 -1.42
N GLY A 290 26.93 6.59 -1.31
CA GLY A 290 27.74 6.16 -0.17
C GLY A 290 27.46 7.00 1.09
N ALA A 291 27.89 6.49 2.25
CA ALA A 291 27.62 7.07 3.56
C ALA A 291 27.91 8.58 3.71
N LYS A 292 28.98 9.10 3.08
CA LYS A 292 29.32 10.54 3.15
C LYS A 292 28.25 11.41 2.48
N THR A 293 27.83 11.05 1.28
CA THR A 293 26.77 11.75 0.55
C THR A 293 25.44 11.64 1.29
N VAL A 294 25.12 10.46 1.84
CA VAL A 294 23.91 10.25 2.64
C VAL A 294 23.88 11.18 3.87
N ALA A 295 25.00 11.35 4.57
CA ALA A 295 25.09 12.28 5.69
C ALA A 295 24.84 13.74 5.25
N SER A 296 25.50 14.19 4.18
CA SER A 296 25.27 15.53 3.61
C SER A 296 23.81 15.75 3.16
N ASP A 297 23.18 14.74 2.56
CA ASP A 297 21.80 14.83 2.10
C ASP A 297 20.80 14.86 3.27
N LEU A 298 21.11 14.16 4.38
CA LEU A 298 20.34 14.26 5.62
C LEU A 298 20.45 15.66 6.22
N GLU A 299 21.65 16.23 6.35
CA GLU A 299 21.85 17.61 6.82
C GLU A 299 21.08 18.61 5.95
N LEU A 300 21.09 18.42 4.63
CA LEU A 300 20.34 19.25 3.70
C LEU A 300 18.81 19.13 3.90
N LEU A 301 18.30 17.92 4.14
CA LEU A 301 16.89 17.71 4.49
C LEU A 301 16.55 18.41 5.80
N GLN A 302 17.39 18.29 6.83
CA GLN A 302 17.18 18.96 8.12
C GLN A 302 17.11 20.47 7.95
N ALA A 303 18.06 21.06 7.20
CA ALA A 303 18.08 22.49 6.90
C ALA A 303 16.82 22.94 6.14
N ARG A 304 16.34 22.15 5.17
CA ARG A 304 15.09 22.43 4.44
C ARG A 304 13.87 22.39 5.36
N LEU A 305 13.76 21.38 6.21
CA LEU A 305 12.66 21.26 7.17
C LEU A 305 12.68 22.41 8.17
N ALA A 306 13.85 22.74 8.73
CA ALA A 306 14.00 23.88 9.63
C ALA A 306 13.59 25.19 8.95
N HIS A 307 14.02 25.41 7.70
CA HIS A 307 13.63 26.59 6.94
C HIS A 307 12.10 26.66 6.71
N ALA A 308 11.48 25.54 6.32
CA ALA A 308 10.03 25.48 6.18
C ALA A 308 9.30 25.70 7.52
N GLN A 309 9.82 25.19 8.63
CA GLN A 309 9.28 25.43 9.97
C GLN A 309 9.38 26.90 10.36
N THR A 310 10.48 27.60 10.05
CA THR A 310 10.55 29.06 10.28
C THR A 310 9.57 29.84 9.40
N THR A 311 9.28 29.33 8.20
CA THR A 311 8.37 29.99 7.24
C THR A 311 6.90 29.78 7.60
N PHE A 312 6.54 28.56 8.01
CA PHE A 312 5.15 28.14 8.18
C PHE A 312 4.79 27.69 9.60
N GLY A 313 5.74 27.22 10.40
CA GLY A 313 5.48 26.36 11.58
C GLY A 313 4.82 27.00 12.79
N ASN A 314 4.71 28.33 12.87
CA ASN A 314 4.13 28.99 14.04
C ASN A 314 2.61 28.75 14.14
N GLY A 315 2.22 27.85 15.04
CA GLY A 315 0.82 27.59 15.43
C GLY A 315 -0.01 26.77 14.44
N LEU A 316 0.63 26.09 13.48
CA LEU A 316 -0.08 25.23 12.52
C LEU A 316 -0.32 23.83 13.04
N ALA A 317 -1.46 23.27 12.65
CA ALA A 317 -1.67 21.83 12.69
C ALA A 317 -0.62 21.13 11.82
N ALA A 318 -0.22 19.92 12.22
CA ALA A 318 0.87 19.18 11.58
C ALA A 318 0.57 18.93 10.09
N GLU A 319 -0.65 18.52 9.75
CA GLU A 319 -1.07 18.27 8.37
C GLU A 319 -0.97 19.51 7.49
N THR A 320 -1.36 20.68 8.01
CA THR A 320 -1.26 21.95 7.28
C THR A 320 0.18 22.29 6.95
N PHE A 321 1.09 22.10 7.92
CA PHE A 321 2.52 22.28 7.70
C PHE A 321 3.03 21.38 6.58
N TRP A 322 2.70 20.08 6.60
CA TRP A 322 3.19 19.13 5.61
C TRP A 322 2.61 19.39 4.20
N TYR A 323 1.37 19.84 4.08
CA TYR A 323 0.82 20.29 2.79
C TYR A 323 1.59 21.50 2.24
N LEU A 324 1.94 22.47 3.09
CA LEU A 324 2.75 23.61 2.69
C LEU A 324 4.20 23.22 2.36
N PHE A 325 4.77 22.27 3.09
CA PHE A 325 6.08 21.70 2.80
C PHE A 325 6.10 21.05 1.42
N ALA A 326 5.12 20.18 1.12
CA ALA A 326 5.00 19.54 -0.18
C ALA A 326 4.88 20.57 -1.32
N LEU A 327 4.11 21.64 -1.12
CA LEU A 327 4.04 22.74 -2.08
C LEU A 327 5.36 23.50 -2.21
N SER A 328 6.09 23.74 -1.12
CA SER A 328 7.40 24.41 -1.21
C SER A 328 8.40 23.61 -2.04
N GLU A 329 8.35 22.27 -1.95
CA GLU A 329 9.18 21.39 -2.77
C GLU A 329 8.84 21.48 -4.26
N ILE A 330 7.55 21.51 -4.59
CA ILE A 330 7.08 21.66 -5.99
C ILE A 330 7.49 23.03 -6.57
N TYR A 331 7.43 24.09 -5.77
CA TYR A 331 7.79 25.44 -6.22
C TYR A 331 9.31 25.64 -6.33
N ARG A 332 10.10 24.92 -5.53
CA ARG A 332 11.57 24.94 -5.54
C ARG A 332 12.17 24.20 -6.74
N ASP A 333 11.41 23.33 -7.41
CA ASP A 333 11.86 22.62 -8.60
C ASP A 333 11.91 23.55 -9.83
N GLU A 334 13.01 24.27 -9.98
CA GLU A 334 13.31 25.15 -11.14
C GLU A 334 13.36 24.38 -12.47
N SER A 335 13.54 23.05 -12.43
CA SER A 335 13.56 22.19 -13.62
C SER A 335 12.17 21.81 -14.12
N SER A 336 11.12 22.13 -13.36
CA SER A 336 9.74 21.89 -13.75
C SER A 336 9.33 22.87 -14.85
N THR A 337 9.19 22.38 -16.08
CA THR A 337 8.63 23.13 -17.21
C THR A 337 7.12 23.41 -17.06
N THR A 338 6.54 23.05 -15.92
CA THR A 338 5.11 23.14 -15.64
C THR A 338 4.74 24.55 -15.21
N THR A 339 3.66 25.10 -15.78
CA THR A 339 3.13 26.39 -15.34
C THR A 339 2.64 26.28 -13.89
N LEU A 340 3.39 26.88 -12.96
CA LEU A 340 3.02 26.88 -11.55
C LEU A 340 1.75 27.71 -11.30
N PRO A 341 0.85 27.28 -10.41
CA PRO A 341 -0.36 28.04 -10.08
C PRO A 341 -0.05 29.46 -9.59
N SER A 342 -0.88 30.42 -10.02
CA SER A 342 -0.85 31.78 -9.45
C SER A 342 -1.34 31.78 -7.99
N ALA A 343 -1.04 32.86 -7.25
CA ALA A 343 -1.49 33.01 -5.86
C ALA A 343 -3.01 32.79 -5.69
N LYS A 344 -3.82 33.31 -6.61
CA LYS A 344 -5.28 33.16 -6.57
C LYS A 344 -5.70 31.72 -6.84
N GLN A 345 -5.08 31.06 -7.82
CA GLN A 345 -5.36 29.66 -8.12
C GLN A 345 -4.99 28.74 -6.96
N LEU A 346 -3.84 28.99 -6.32
CA LEU A 346 -3.39 28.19 -5.18
C LEU A 346 -4.29 28.40 -3.96
N GLN A 347 -4.73 29.63 -3.69
CA GLN A 347 -5.72 29.89 -2.63
C GLN A 347 -7.03 29.14 -2.89
N SER A 348 -7.54 29.16 -4.11
CA SER A 348 -8.75 28.40 -4.49
C SER A 348 -8.52 26.89 -4.35
N PHE A 349 -7.36 26.38 -4.78
CA PHE A 349 -7.03 24.97 -4.66
C PHE A 349 -6.99 24.51 -3.21
N LEU A 350 -6.33 25.27 -2.32
CA LEU A 350 -6.24 24.91 -0.91
C LEU A 350 -7.59 24.97 -0.19
N THR A 351 -8.45 25.94 -0.53
CA THR A 351 -9.75 26.13 0.14
C THR A 351 -10.86 25.23 -0.41
N LEU A 352 -10.87 24.97 -1.73
CA LEU A 352 -11.97 24.29 -2.44
C LEU A 352 -11.55 22.94 -3.04
N GLY A 353 -10.27 22.58 -2.93
CA GLY A 353 -9.66 21.48 -3.65
C GLY A 353 -9.41 21.76 -5.13
N ARG A 354 -9.86 22.90 -5.70
CA ARG A 354 -9.81 23.20 -7.14
C ARG A 354 -9.44 24.65 -7.42
N MET A 355 -8.64 24.89 -8.46
CA MET A 355 -8.16 26.23 -8.87
C MET A 355 -9.26 27.05 -9.55
N LEU A 356 -10.13 26.39 -10.32
CA LEU A 356 -11.21 27.00 -11.09
C LEU A 356 -12.58 26.45 -10.65
N GLN A 357 -13.65 26.77 -11.39
CA GLN A 357 -15.02 26.37 -11.06
C GLN A 357 -15.21 24.85 -11.02
N THR A 358 -14.52 24.13 -11.90
CA THR A 358 -14.56 22.67 -12.02
C THR A 358 -13.15 22.10 -11.83
N THR A 359 -13.07 20.83 -11.40
CA THR A 359 -11.78 20.13 -11.30
C THR A 359 -11.21 19.90 -12.70
N GLN A 360 -9.98 20.31 -12.92
CA GLN A 360 -9.25 20.17 -14.17
C GLN A 360 -7.94 19.39 -13.95
N TRP A 361 -7.29 18.95 -15.05
CA TRP A 361 -6.01 18.23 -15.00
C TRP A 361 -4.90 18.93 -14.18
N PRO A 362 -4.76 20.27 -14.21
CA PRO A 362 -3.79 20.94 -13.33
C PRO A 362 -4.06 20.74 -11.83
N ASP A 363 -5.32 20.64 -11.42
CA ASP A 363 -5.68 20.34 -10.01
C ASP A 363 -5.27 18.93 -9.63
N ILE A 364 -5.60 17.97 -10.52
CA ILE A 364 -5.32 16.54 -10.35
C ILE A 364 -3.81 16.31 -10.29
N HIS A 365 -3.06 16.91 -11.21
CA HIS A 365 -1.61 16.78 -11.27
C HIS A 365 -0.90 17.44 -10.09
N LEU A 366 -1.34 18.63 -9.64
CA LEU A 366 -0.79 19.26 -8.45
C LEU A 366 -1.01 18.39 -7.21
N LEU A 367 -2.20 17.81 -7.06
CA LEU A 367 -2.48 16.87 -5.97
C LEU A 367 -1.56 15.64 -6.04
N ALA A 368 -1.36 15.06 -7.22
CA ALA A 368 -0.44 13.94 -7.41
C ALA A 368 0.99 14.29 -7.02
N GLN A 369 1.48 15.49 -7.39
CA GLN A 369 2.80 15.98 -7.00
C GLN A 369 2.93 16.10 -5.47
N MET A 370 1.91 16.66 -4.81
CA MET A 370 1.89 16.76 -3.34
C MET A 370 1.90 15.36 -2.69
N GLN A 371 1.07 14.44 -3.18
CA GLN A 371 1.01 13.06 -2.70
C GLN A 371 2.36 12.35 -2.89
N ALA A 372 3.02 12.55 -4.03
CA ALA A 372 4.33 11.99 -4.31
C ALA A 372 5.40 12.46 -3.31
N VAL A 373 5.44 13.76 -3.00
CA VAL A 373 6.37 14.31 -1.99
C VAL A 373 6.08 13.71 -0.61
N LEU A 374 4.83 13.78 -0.15
CA LEU A 374 4.43 13.31 1.18
C LEU A 374 4.66 11.82 1.36
N TYR A 375 4.32 11.01 0.36
CA TYR A 375 4.54 9.57 0.41
C TYR A 375 6.03 9.22 0.36
N SER A 376 6.83 9.96 -0.41
CA SER A 376 8.29 9.76 -0.45
C SER A 376 8.96 10.07 0.89
N LEU A 377 8.46 11.07 1.62
CA LEU A 377 8.90 11.35 3.00
C LEU A 377 8.47 10.24 3.96
N ARG A 378 7.28 9.64 3.77
CA ARG A 378 6.83 8.47 4.54
C ARG A 378 7.73 7.26 4.30
N ILE A 379 8.09 6.98 3.05
CA ILE A 379 9.06 5.94 2.68
C ILE A 379 10.40 6.19 3.36
N LEU A 380 10.94 7.41 3.22
CA LEU A 380 12.18 7.81 3.89
C LEU A 380 12.12 7.56 5.39
N LYS A 381 11.06 8.03 6.06
CA LYS A 381 10.85 7.81 7.50
C LYS A 381 10.92 6.32 7.86
N GLN A 382 10.17 5.47 7.16
CA GLN A 382 10.16 4.03 7.47
C GLN A 382 11.51 3.37 7.24
N LEU A 383 12.21 3.76 6.17
CA LEU A 383 13.55 3.24 5.87
C LEU A 383 14.58 3.67 6.94
N LEU A 384 14.51 4.92 7.42
CA LEU A 384 15.32 5.37 8.56
C LEU A 384 15.01 4.58 9.83
N ASP A 385 13.73 4.36 10.13
CA ASP A 385 13.28 3.64 11.33
C ASP A 385 13.75 2.17 11.32
N VAL A 386 13.75 1.50 10.16
CA VAL A 386 14.16 0.08 10.08
C VAL A 386 15.67 -0.12 10.02
N ALA A 387 16.40 0.85 9.48
CA ALA A 387 17.84 0.75 9.28
C ALA A 387 18.65 0.94 10.58
N ALA A 388 18.10 1.59 11.60
CA ALA A 388 18.78 1.86 12.88
C ALA A 388 17.88 1.53 14.09
N PRO A 389 17.57 0.25 14.37
CA PRO A 389 16.60 -0.10 15.40
C PRO A 389 17.08 0.11 16.85
N ASP A 390 18.39 -0.01 17.11
CA ASP A 390 19.02 0.20 18.42
C ASP A 390 20.19 1.22 18.26
N ASP A 391 20.14 2.33 19.02
CA ASP A 391 21.16 3.38 19.28
C ASP A 391 21.46 4.59 18.34
N ASP A 392 21.68 5.72 19.03
CA ASP A 392 22.51 6.94 18.86
C ASP A 392 22.46 7.86 17.62
N LEU A 393 21.68 7.57 16.58
CA LEU A 393 21.41 8.58 15.54
C LEU A 393 20.21 9.46 15.91
N GLU A 394 20.44 10.43 16.80
CA GLU A 394 19.39 11.33 17.34
C GLU A 394 18.68 12.18 16.27
N GLU A 395 19.29 12.44 15.11
CA GLU A 395 18.98 13.72 14.46
C GLU A 395 17.94 13.74 13.30
N PRO A 396 17.61 12.66 12.55
CA PRO A 396 16.54 12.76 11.54
C PRO A 396 15.19 12.16 11.95
N ARG A 397 15.14 11.24 12.94
CA ARG A 397 13.90 10.55 13.35
C ARG A 397 12.83 11.47 13.96
N PRO A 398 13.14 12.43 14.85
CA PRO A 398 12.12 13.30 15.42
C PRO A 398 11.54 14.28 14.38
N LEU A 399 12.29 14.59 13.32
CA LEU A 399 11.88 15.56 12.30
C LEU A 399 10.74 15.07 11.41
N LEU A 400 10.72 13.77 11.10
CA LEU A 400 9.65 13.14 10.32
C LEU A 400 8.57 12.50 11.21
N ALA A 401 8.75 12.51 12.54
CA ALA A 401 7.80 11.90 13.48
C ALA A 401 6.41 12.55 13.45
N SER A 402 6.32 13.83 13.06
CA SER A 402 5.07 14.57 12.95
C SER A 402 4.33 14.38 11.61
N LEU A 403 4.81 13.48 10.73
CA LEU A 403 4.09 13.15 9.50
C LEU A 403 2.68 12.60 9.84
N PRO A 404 1.61 13.17 9.30
CA PRO A 404 0.26 12.68 9.55
C PRO A 404 0.07 11.27 8.98
N PRO A 405 -0.94 10.53 9.43
CA PRO A 405 -1.35 9.27 8.81
C PRO A 405 -1.67 9.42 7.32
N LEU A 406 -1.48 8.37 6.54
CA LEU A 406 -1.74 8.33 5.10
C LEU A 406 -3.19 8.71 4.76
N CYS A 407 -4.16 8.30 5.57
CA CYS A 407 -5.57 8.65 5.39
C CYS A 407 -5.81 10.18 5.45
N ILE A 408 -4.94 10.93 6.13
CA ILE A 408 -4.95 12.39 6.18
C ILE A 408 -4.13 12.95 5.02
N MET A 409 -2.85 12.58 4.91
CA MET A 409 -1.92 13.16 3.93
C MET A 409 -2.38 13.00 2.48
N MET A 410 -3.05 11.90 2.15
CA MET A 410 -3.47 11.59 0.78
C MET A 410 -4.85 12.13 0.42
N SER A 411 -5.58 12.73 1.38
CA SER A 411 -6.96 13.17 1.18
C SER A 411 -7.07 14.62 0.72
N ARG A 412 -7.61 14.82 -0.49
CA ARG A 412 -7.97 16.15 -1.03
C ARG A 412 -8.97 16.89 -0.13
N GLN A 413 -9.89 16.16 0.50
CA GLN A 413 -10.87 16.75 1.41
C GLN A 413 -10.20 17.28 2.68
N ARG A 414 -9.19 16.57 3.20
CA ARG A 414 -8.43 17.00 4.37
C ARG A 414 -7.61 18.25 4.09
N ILE A 415 -7.07 18.40 2.88
CA ILE A 415 -6.46 19.66 2.43
C ILE A 415 -7.48 20.80 2.56
N ALA A 416 -8.66 20.67 1.93
CA ALA A 416 -9.69 21.72 1.97
C ALA A 416 -10.12 22.10 3.40
N GLN A 417 -10.26 21.10 4.28
CA GLN A 417 -10.59 21.31 5.69
C GLN A 417 -9.48 22.04 6.46
N SER A 418 -8.21 21.67 6.21
CA SER A 418 -7.04 22.26 6.87
C SER A 418 -6.82 23.74 6.51
N PHE A 419 -7.41 24.18 5.39
CA PHE A 419 -7.31 25.54 4.86
C PHE A 419 -8.67 26.24 4.80
N ALA A 420 -9.61 25.91 5.69
CA ALA A 420 -10.94 26.53 5.71
C ALA A 420 -10.90 28.04 6.04
N ASP A 421 -9.93 28.50 6.83
CA ASP A 421 -9.73 29.93 7.11
C ASP A 421 -9.04 30.65 5.94
N THR A 422 -9.82 31.39 5.17
CA THR A 422 -9.36 32.14 4.00
C THR A 422 -8.30 33.22 4.30
N GLN A 423 -8.28 33.79 5.51
CA GLN A 423 -7.26 34.77 5.89
C GLN A 423 -5.91 34.08 6.07
N PHE A 424 -5.92 32.95 6.78
CA PHE A 424 -4.76 32.10 6.94
C PHE A 424 -4.19 31.65 5.58
N VAL A 425 -5.04 31.12 4.67
CA VAL A 425 -4.58 30.67 3.34
C VAL A 425 -3.88 31.79 2.57
N ARG A 426 -4.41 33.01 2.61
CA ARG A 426 -3.79 34.16 1.92
C ARG A 426 -2.40 34.46 2.44
N ILE A 427 -2.19 34.36 3.76
CA ILE A 427 -0.89 34.60 4.38
C ILE A 427 0.09 33.49 3.98
N ALA A 428 -0.33 32.22 4.14
CA ALA A 428 0.51 31.06 3.82
C ALA A 428 0.93 31.05 2.34
N VAL A 429 0.00 31.30 1.42
CA VAL A 429 0.31 31.37 -0.02
C VAL A 429 1.25 32.53 -0.35
N ARG A 430 1.10 33.70 0.28
CA ARG A 430 2.05 34.81 0.08
C ARG A 430 3.45 34.46 0.59
N GLN A 431 3.55 33.82 1.75
CA GLN A 431 4.84 33.39 2.31
C GLN A 431 5.51 32.36 1.41
N LEU A 432 4.76 31.35 0.97
CA LEU A 432 5.24 30.33 0.03
C LEU A 432 5.80 30.97 -1.24
N LEU A 433 5.00 31.83 -1.90
CA LEU A 433 5.40 32.46 -3.17
C LEU A 433 6.51 33.51 -3.02
N LYS A 434 6.69 34.11 -1.85
CA LYS A 434 7.80 35.04 -1.60
C LYS A 434 9.12 34.30 -1.39
N THR A 435 9.05 33.08 -0.87
CA THR A 435 10.21 32.34 -0.37
C THR A 435 10.74 31.35 -1.40
N TYR A 436 9.83 30.71 -2.15
CA TYR A 436 10.16 29.58 -3.03
C TYR A 436 9.86 29.83 -4.51
N LYS A 437 9.48 31.05 -4.89
CA LYS A 437 9.31 31.49 -6.27
C LYS A 437 10.04 32.80 -6.46
#